data_AF-A0A4Y8IA17-F1
#
_entry.id   AF-A0A4Y8IA17-F1
#
_cell.length_a   1.000
_cell.length_b   1.000
_cell.length_c   1.000
_cell.angle_alpha   90.00
_cell.angle_beta   90.00
_cell.angle_gamma   90.00
#
_symmetry.space_group_name_H-M   'P 1'
#
loop_
_entity.id
_entity.type
_entity.pdbx_description
1 polymer ?
#
loop_
_entity_poly.entity_id
_entity_poly.type
_entity_poly.pdbx_seq_one_letter_code
_entity_poly.pdbx_strand_id
1 'polypeptide(L)'
;MIERQLSLDISEFSGLYDAIIPEDHLLRQINELVDFTFVYDELKDKYCHDNGRNAVHPIRMFKYLLLKTIYNLSDVDLIERARVDMSFKYFLDMAPEDDVIDPSLLTHFRRRRLKDENLLDLLVGKTVELAVKHDIIQSKSIIVDATHTKARY
;
A
#
# COMPACT_ATOMS: atom_id res chain seq x y z
N MET A 1 17.90 11.24 -6.11
CA MET A 1 17.47 12.08 -4.98
C MET A 1 16.22 11.52 -4.35
N ILE A 2 16.33 10.95 -3.14
CA ILE A 2 15.18 10.46 -2.36
C ILE A 2 14.61 11.58 -1.47
N GLU A 3 15.39 12.62 -1.20
CA GLU A 3 15.16 13.52 -0.05
C GLU A 3 14.06 14.58 -0.16
N ARG A 4 13.24 14.63 -1.22
CA ARG A 4 12.17 15.66 -1.30
C ARG A 4 10.94 15.19 -2.05
N GLN A 5 10.14 14.32 -1.44
CA GLN A 5 8.79 14.07 -1.96
C GLN A 5 7.77 13.71 -0.88
N LEU A 6 7.83 14.43 0.24
CA LEU A 6 6.64 14.84 0.95
C LEU A 6 6.53 16.37 0.79
N SER A 7 6.64 16.86 -0.45
CA SER A 7 6.07 18.17 -0.74
C SER A 7 4.60 18.03 -0.40
N LEU A 8 4.13 18.80 0.58
CA LEU A 8 2.71 19.03 0.77
C LEU A 8 2.24 19.69 -0.52
N ASP A 9 1.82 18.88 -1.49
CA ASP A 9 1.12 19.36 -2.65
C ASP A 9 -0.24 19.80 -2.11
N ILE A 10 -0.33 21.09 -1.76
CA ILE A 10 -1.54 21.72 -1.26
C ILE A 10 -2.48 21.81 -2.46
N SER A 11 -3.18 20.71 -2.71
CA SER A 11 -4.25 20.65 -3.68
C SER A 11 -5.43 21.50 -3.21
N GLU A 12 -5.95 22.33 -4.08
CA GLU A 12 -7.20 23.07 -3.87
C GLU A 12 -8.40 22.11 -3.65
N PHE A 13 -8.29 20.86 -4.15
CA PHE A 13 -9.33 19.84 -4.09
C PHE A 13 -9.15 18.87 -2.93
N SER A 14 -8.15 19.03 -2.07
CA SER A 14 -7.89 18.14 -0.93
C SER A 14 -9.10 17.91 -0.02
N GLY A 15 -9.93 18.94 0.22
CA GLY A 15 -11.17 18.83 0.99
C GLY A 15 -12.23 17.89 0.39
N LEU A 16 -12.09 17.49 -0.87
CA LEU A 16 -12.96 16.49 -1.50
C LEU A 16 -12.81 15.12 -0.84
N TYR A 17 -11.63 14.80 -0.28
CA TYR A 17 -11.43 13.55 0.43
C TYR A 17 -12.28 13.48 1.70
N ASP A 18 -12.35 14.55 2.48
CA ASP A 18 -13.17 14.60 3.69
C ASP A 18 -14.67 14.52 3.38
N ALA A 19 -15.09 15.01 2.20
CA ALA A 19 -16.48 14.94 1.77
C ALA A 19 -16.89 13.55 1.24
N ILE A 20 -15.99 12.84 0.56
CA ILE A 20 -16.30 11.58 -0.13
C ILE A 20 -15.97 10.36 0.73
N ILE A 21 -14.88 10.41 1.50
CA ILE A 21 -14.34 9.25 2.22
C ILE A 21 -14.73 9.38 3.70
N PRO A 22 -15.66 8.55 4.19
CA PRO A 22 -16.02 8.54 5.60
C PRO A 22 -14.82 8.24 6.51
N GLU A 23 -14.84 8.75 7.74
CA GLU A 23 -13.81 8.49 8.75
C GLU A 23 -13.71 7.00 9.13
N ASP A 24 -14.81 6.25 9.00
CA ASP A 24 -14.87 4.81 9.26
C ASP A 24 -14.36 3.96 8.08
N HIS A 25 -13.92 4.58 6.99
CA HIS A 25 -13.40 3.85 5.83
C HIS A 25 -12.06 3.17 6.15
N LEU A 26 -11.96 1.87 5.87
CA LEU A 26 -10.79 1.03 6.18
C LEU A 26 -9.45 1.66 5.75
N LEU A 27 -9.34 2.10 4.49
CA LEU A 27 -8.10 2.68 3.97
C LEU A 27 -7.73 4.01 4.66
N ARG A 28 -8.73 4.77 5.12
CA ARG A 28 -8.50 6.03 5.82
C ARG A 28 -7.94 5.75 7.22
N GLN A 29 -8.56 4.82 7.94
CA GLN A 29 -8.07 4.36 9.24
C GLN A 29 -6.66 3.79 9.16
N ILE A 30 -6.35 2.95 8.16
CA ILE A 30 -5.00 2.41 7.98
C ILE A 30 -4.00 3.54 7.73
N ASN A 31 -4.32 4.52 6.87
CA ASN A 31 -3.40 5.62 6.57
C ASN A 31 -3.09 6.49 7.78
N GLU A 32 -4.07 6.72 8.65
CA GLU A 32 -3.93 7.60 9.81
C GLU A 32 -3.26 6.89 11.01
N LEU A 33 -3.47 5.58 11.15
CA LEU A 33 -3.01 4.82 12.32
C LEU A 33 -1.69 4.10 12.09
N VAL A 34 -1.36 3.73 10.85
CA VAL A 34 -0.14 2.99 10.52
C VAL A 34 0.95 3.95 10.06
N ASP A 35 2.01 4.04 10.85
CA ASP A 35 3.23 4.72 10.42
C ASP A 35 4.02 3.84 9.43
N PHE A 36 4.09 4.26 8.17
CA PHE A 36 4.83 3.57 7.11
C PHE A 36 6.32 3.95 7.02
N THR A 37 6.84 4.76 7.94
CA THR A 37 8.25 5.20 7.94
C THR A 37 9.22 4.01 7.97
N PHE A 38 8.85 2.89 8.60
CA PHE A 38 9.68 1.68 8.60
C PHE A 38 10.00 1.16 7.19
N VAL A 39 9.08 1.35 6.23
CA VAL A 39 9.29 0.91 4.84
C VAL A 39 10.41 1.70 4.19
N TYR A 40 10.51 2.99 4.51
CA TYR A 40 11.60 3.82 4.04
C TYR A 40 12.95 3.31 4.57
N ASP A 41 13.03 3.03 5.87
CA ASP A 41 14.26 2.55 6.49
C ASP A 41 14.75 1.22 5.92
N GLU A 42 13.83 0.31 5.57
CA GLU A 42 14.15 -1.00 4.98
C GLU A 42 14.54 -0.90 3.49
N LEU A 43 14.10 0.14 2.79
CA LEU A 43 14.30 0.28 1.34
C LEU A 43 15.32 1.36 0.94
N LYS A 44 15.74 2.25 1.84
CA LYS A 44 16.64 3.38 1.53
C LYS A 44 17.93 2.93 0.85
N ASP A 45 18.56 1.87 1.37
CA ASP A 45 19.83 1.33 0.84
C ASP A 45 19.70 0.81 -0.59
N LYS A 46 18.48 0.42 -0.97
CA LYS A 46 18.17 -0.07 -2.31
C LYS A 46 17.88 1.06 -3.28
N TYR A 47 17.74 2.30 -2.83
CA TYR A 47 17.47 3.45 -3.70
C TYR A 47 18.72 4.33 -3.89
N CYS A 48 18.73 5.11 -4.96
CA CYS A 48 19.86 6.01 -5.24
C CYS A 48 19.58 7.39 -4.64
N HIS A 49 20.42 7.80 -3.70
CA HIS A 49 20.32 9.10 -3.04
C HIS A 49 20.75 10.23 -3.97
N ASP A 50 21.81 10.08 -4.75
CA ASP A 50 22.50 11.27 -5.29
C ASP A 50 22.48 11.39 -6.82
N ASN A 51 21.89 10.43 -7.55
CA ASN A 51 22.02 10.41 -9.01
C ASN A 51 20.73 10.03 -9.76
N GLY A 52 20.54 10.63 -10.94
CA GLY A 52 19.50 10.28 -11.91
C GLY A 52 18.12 10.93 -11.72
N ARG A 53 17.13 10.42 -12.47
CA ARG A 53 15.72 10.86 -12.41
C ARG A 53 15.12 10.50 -11.05
N ASN A 54 14.28 11.40 -10.51
CA ASN A 54 13.55 11.13 -9.28
C ASN A 54 12.70 9.87 -9.43
N ALA A 55 12.95 8.90 -8.55
CA ALA A 55 12.15 7.69 -8.45
C ALA A 55 10.91 7.97 -7.60
N VAL A 56 9.83 7.23 -7.86
CA VAL A 56 8.65 7.25 -7.00
C VAL A 56 9.05 6.83 -5.58
N HIS A 57 8.49 7.53 -4.58
CA HIS A 57 8.79 7.30 -3.17
C HIS A 57 8.56 5.83 -2.77
N PRO A 58 9.49 5.19 -2.02
CA PRO A 58 9.38 3.77 -1.64
C PRO A 58 8.11 3.46 -0.85
N ILE A 59 7.67 4.36 0.03
CA ILE A 59 6.43 4.19 0.80
C ILE A 59 5.22 4.12 -0.14
N ARG A 60 5.13 5.00 -1.14
CA ARG A 60 4.03 5.00 -2.11
C ARG A 60 4.00 3.72 -2.93
N MET A 61 5.18 3.26 -3.38
CA MET A 61 5.28 1.98 -4.10
C MET A 61 4.85 0.79 -3.24
N PHE A 62 5.19 0.79 -1.95
CA PHE A 62 4.73 -0.24 -1.02
C PHE A 62 3.22 -0.17 -0.78
N LYS A 63 2.65 1.03 -0.61
CA LYS A 63 1.19 1.22 -0.47
C LYS A 63 0.41 0.67 -1.66
N TYR A 64 0.90 0.84 -2.89
CA TYR A 64 0.31 0.16 -4.05
C TYR A 64 0.34 -1.38 -3.91
N LEU A 65 1.45 -1.94 -3.45
CA LEU A 65 1.53 -3.39 -3.22
C LEU A 65 0.59 -3.85 -2.10
N LEU A 66 0.40 -3.04 -1.06
CA LEU A 66 -0.56 -3.32 0.01
C LEU A 66 -2.00 -3.30 -0.52
N LEU A 67 -2.37 -2.31 -1.35
CA LEU A 67 -3.67 -2.28 -2.01
C LEU A 67 -3.88 -3.51 -2.90
N LYS A 68 -2.82 -3.95 -3.59
CA LYS A 68 -2.84 -5.17 -4.39
C LYS A 68 -3.16 -6.40 -3.54
N THR A 69 -2.55 -6.54 -2.36
CA THR A 69 -2.78 -7.69 -1.47
C THR A 69 -4.15 -7.64 -0.81
N ILE A 70 -4.62 -6.45 -0.38
CA ILE A 70 -5.92 -6.27 0.27
C ILE A 70 -7.07 -6.58 -0.70
N TYR A 71 -7.00 -6.09 -1.93
CA TYR A 71 -8.09 -6.21 -2.92
C TYR A 71 -7.87 -7.33 -3.96
N ASN A 72 -6.75 -8.06 -3.87
CA ASN A 72 -6.37 -9.13 -4.79
C ASN A 72 -6.48 -8.74 -6.28
N LEU A 73 -5.92 -7.58 -6.64
CA LEU A 73 -6.00 -7.00 -7.99
C LEU A 73 -4.75 -7.31 -8.84
N SER A 74 -4.87 -7.25 -10.17
CA SER A 74 -3.70 -7.22 -11.05
C SER A 74 -3.02 -5.84 -11.01
N ASP A 75 -1.79 -5.72 -11.52
CA ASP A 75 -1.12 -4.39 -11.53
C ASP A 75 -1.86 -3.40 -12.42
N VAL A 76 -2.43 -3.85 -13.54
CA VAL A 76 -3.17 -2.98 -14.45
C VAL A 76 -4.47 -2.54 -13.79
N ASP A 77 -5.24 -3.48 -13.24
CA ASP A 77 -6.51 -3.18 -12.59
C ASP A 77 -6.34 -2.30 -11.35
N LEU A 78 -5.24 -2.48 -10.61
CA LEU A 78 -4.90 -1.63 -9.47
C LEU A 78 -4.70 -0.17 -9.90
N ILE A 79 -3.97 0.07 -10.99
CA ILE A 79 -3.69 1.42 -11.50
C ILE A 79 -4.96 2.05 -12.07
N GLU A 80 -5.75 1.31 -12.84
CA GLU A 80 -7.04 1.79 -13.34
C GLU A 80 -8.00 2.12 -12.20
N ARG A 81 -8.05 1.29 -11.16
CA ARG A 81 -8.84 1.58 -9.97
C ARG A 81 -8.32 2.80 -9.21
N ALA A 82 -7.01 2.94 -9.04
CA ALA A 82 -6.42 4.10 -8.39
C ALA A 82 -6.66 5.42 -9.16
N ARG A 83 -6.91 5.34 -10.48
CA ARG A 83 -7.26 6.50 -11.30
C ARG A 83 -8.66 7.03 -10.99
N VAL A 84 -9.60 6.14 -10.68
CA VAL A 84 -11.03 6.44 -10.52
C VAL A 84 -11.47 6.53 -9.05
N ASP A 85 -10.88 5.70 -8.20
CA ASP A 85 -11.27 5.54 -6.79
C ASP A 85 -10.53 6.55 -5.90
N MET A 86 -11.28 7.50 -5.34
CA MET A 86 -10.75 8.52 -4.45
C MET A 86 -10.14 7.94 -3.18
N SER A 87 -10.67 6.80 -2.68
CA SER A 87 -10.14 6.16 -1.49
C SER A 87 -8.72 5.61 -1.70
N PHE A 88 -8.41 5.17 -2.93
CA PHE A 88 -7.09 4.69 -3.28
C PHE A 88 -6.11 5.86 -3.39
N LYS A 89 -6.51 6.96 -4.02
CA LYS A 89 -5.66 8.17 -4.09
C LYS A 89 -5.35 8.74 -2.72
N TYR A 90 -6.35 8.79 -1.83
CA TYR A 90 -6.14 9.21 -0.44
C TYR A 90 -5.11 8.33 0.27
N PHE A 91 -5.27 7.00 0.15
CA PHE A 91 -4.33 6.07 0.76
C PHE A 91 -2.90 6.23 0.24
N LEU A 92 -2.73 6.58 -1.04
CA LEU A 92 -1.43 6.74 -1.70
C LEU A 92 -0.75 8.09 -1.48
N ASP A 93 -1.36 8.97 -0.66
CA ASP A 93 -0.95 10.36 -0.45
C ASP A 93 -0.76 11.08 -1.80
N MET A 94 -1.79 11.03 -2.65
CA MET A 94 -1.85 11.71 -3.95
C MET A 94 -2.90 12.81 -3.90
N ALA A 95 -2.70 13.87 -4.70
CA ALA A 95 -3.77 14.84 -4.89
C ALA A 95 -4.89 14.23 -5.75
N PRO A 96 -6.15 14.69 -5.60
CA PRO A 96 -7.27 14.25 -6.43
C PRO A 96 -7.00 14.38 -7.94
N GLU A 97 -6.31 15.44 -8.33
CA GLU A 97 -5.95 15.79 -9.71
C GLU A 97 -4.73 15.03 -10.25
N ASP A 98 -3.92 14.41 -9.39
CA ASP A 98 -2.68 13.75 -9.82
C ASP A 98 -2.99 12.50 -10.66
N ASP A 99 -2.16 12.28 -11.68
CA ASP A 99 -2.17 11.04 -12.45
C ASP A 99 -1.39 9.94 -11.72
N VAL A 100 -1.81 8.70 -11.96
CA VAL A 100 -1.27 7.49 -11.34
C VAL A 100 0.03 7.02 -12.02
N ILE A 101 0.78 6.17 -11.33
CA ILE A 101 2.02 5.59 -11.89
C ILE A 101 1.74 4.66 -13.06
N ASP A 102 2.73 4.47 -13.93
CA ASP A 102 2.68 3.43 -14.96
C ASP A 102 2.74 2.01 -14.32
N PRO A 103 1.90 1.06 -14.74
CA PRO A 103 1.89 -0.30 -14.19
C PRO A 103 3.24 -1.02 -14.25
N SER A 104 4.08 -0.72 -15.24
CA SER A 104 5.41 -1.34 -15.40
C SER A 104 6.34 -0.97 -14.24
N LEU A 105 6.15 0.19 -13.61
CA LEU A 105 6.95 0.63 -12.47
C LEU A 105 6.78 -0.31 -11.27
N LEU A 106 5.59 -0.84 -11.03
CA LEU A 106 5.35 -1.84 -9.97
C LEU A 106 6.12 -3.13 -10.24
N THR A 107 6.15 -3.56 -11.49
CA THR A 107 6.92 -4.74 -11.90
C THR A 107 8.42 -4.50 -11.74
N HIS A 108 8.92 -3.32 -12.14
CA HIS A 108 10.31 -2.94 -11.96
C HIS A 108 10.70 -2.86 -10.49
N PHE A 109 9.84 -2.29 -9.64
CA PHE A 109 10.06 -2.16 -8.20
C PHE A 109 10.20 -3.53 -7.54
N ARG A 110 9.28 -4.48 -7.83
CA ARG A 110 9.38 -5.84 -7.31
C ARG A 110 10.67 -6.53 -7.76
N ARG A 111 10.96 -6.54 -9.06
CA ARG A 111 12.14 -7.24 -9.60
C ARG A 111 13.48 -6.65 -9.17
N ARG A 112 13.57 -5.33 -8.99
CA ARG A 112 14.85 -4.66 -8.69
C ARG A 112 15.07 -4.41 -7.20
N ARG A 113 14.03 -4.07 -6.45
CA ARG A 113 14.13 -3.65 -5.04
C ARG A 113 13.68 -4.75 -4.08
N LEU A 114 12.65 -5.52 -4.43
CA LEU A 114 12.14 -6.63 -3.62
C LEU A 114 12.59 -7.99 -4.18
N LYS A 115 13.90 -8.15 -4.39
CA LYS A 115 14.47 -9.42 -4.89
C LYS A 115 14.26 -10.58 -3.92
N ASP A 116 14.25 -10.28 -2.63
CA ASP A 116 13.99 -11.25 -1.57
C ASP A 116 12.47 -11.35 -1.39
N GLU A 117 11.87 -12.46 -1.78
CA GLU A 117 10.42 -12.70 -1.65
C GLU A 117 9.96 -12.50 -0.20
N ASN A 118 10.79 -12.91 0.76
CA ASN A 118 10.54 -12.75 2.20
C ASN A 118 10.41 -11.29 2.66
N LEU A 119 11.00 -10.33 1.94
CA LEU A 119 10.95 -8.92 2.38
C LEU A 119 9.55 -8.34 2.19
N LEU A 120 8.86 -8.71 1.11
CA LEU A 120 7.48 -8.29 0.91
C LEU A 120 6.59 -8.82 2.05
N ASP A 121 6.68 -10.11 2.34
CA ASP A 121 5.90 -10.76 3.39
C ASP A 121 6.22 -10.19 4.78
N LEU A 122 7.48 -9.85 5.03
CA LEU A 122 7.89 -9.20 6.27
C LEU A 122 7.29 -7.80 6.41
N LEU A 123 7.30 -6.99 5.35
CA LEU A 123 6.73 -5.64 5.38
C LEU A 123 5.20 -5.68 5.53
N VAL A 124 4.54 -6.59 4.81
CA VAL A 124 3.09 -6.81 4.93
C VAL A 124 2.76 -7.34 6.34
N GLY A 125 3.54 -8.28 6.86
CA GLY A 125 3.40 -8.82 8.21
C GLY A 125 3.52 -7.75 9.29
N LYS A 126 4.54 -6.88 9.20
CA LYS A 126 4.68 -5.70 10.10
C LYS A 126 3.47 -4.77 10.00
N THR A 127 2.93 -4.56 8.80
CA THR A 127 1.75 -3.72 8.59
C THR A 127 0.51 -4.33 9.25
N VAL A 128 0.31 -5.64 9.11
CA VAL A 128 -0.80 -6.37 9.76
C VAL A 128 -0.66 -6.36 11.28
N GLU A 129 0.56 -6.56 11.80
CA GLU A 129 0.83 -6.49 13.25
C GLU A 129 0.48 -5.12 13.83
N LEU A 130 0.87 -4.04 13.15
CA LEU A 130 0.48 -2.68 13.52
C LEU A 130 -1.05 -2.50 13.43
N ALA A 131 -1.69 -2.96 12.36
CA ALA A 131 -3.14 -2.85 12.20
C ALA A 131 -3.92 -3.61 13.28
N VAL A 132 -3.41 -4.77 13.74
CA VAL A 132 -3.99 -5.52 14.88
C VAL A 132 -3.76 -4.78 16.19
N LYS A 133 -2.57 -4.20 16.41
CA LYS A 133 -2.26 -3.42 17.61
C LYS A 133 -3.15 -2.18 17.76
N HIS A 134 -3.57 -1.60 16.64
CA HIS A 134 -4.45 -0.44 16.57
C HIS A 134 -5.95 -0.82 16.45
N ASP A 135 -6.30 -2.09 16.66
CA ASP A 135 -7.69 -2.62 16.60
C ASP A 135 -8.43 -2.37 15.28
N ILE A 136 -7.73 -2.08 14.19
CA ILE A 136 -8.30 -1.88 12.84
C ILE A 136 -8.79 -3.22 12.28
N ILE A 137 -8.00 -4.27 12.50
CA ILE A 137 -8.29 -5.62 12.04
C ILE A 137 -8.58 -6.49 13.26
N GLN A 138 -9.82 -6.96 13.39
CA GLN A 138 -10.17 -7.94 14.40
C GLN A 138 -9.66 -9.33 14.00
N SER A 139 -8.82 -9.93 14.84
CA SER A 139 -8.19 -11.25 14.62
C SER A 139 -9.16 -12.46 14.74
N LYS A 140 -10.47 -12.26 14.57
CA LYS A 140 -11.50 -13.26 14.86
C LYS A 140 -12.24 -13.74 13.63
N SER A 141 -11.57 -14.54 12.81
CA SER A 141 -12.25 -15.58 12.03
C SER A 141 -11.29 -16.74 11.73
N ILE A 142 -11.48 -17.84 12.45
CA ILE A 142 -10.85 -19.12 12.14
C ILE A 142 -11.81 -19.86 11.22
N ILE A 143 -11.45 -19.99 9.95
CA ILE A 143 -12.19 -20.81 8.98
C ILE A 143 -11.54 -22.20 8.99
N VAL A 144 -12.21 -23.16 9.64
CA VAL A 144 -11.79 -24.58 9.65
C VAL A 144 -12.64 -25.31 8.62
N ASP A 145 -12.02 -25.71 7.51
CA ASP A 145 -12.63 -26.63 6.56
C ASP A 145 -12.31 -28.07 7.01
N ALA A 146 -13.34 -28.84 7.38
CA ALA A 146 -13.20 -30.21 7.83
C ALA A 146 -13.88 -31.14 6.83
N THR A 147 -13.09 -31.90 6.07
CA THR A 147 -13.61 -32.96 5.21
C THR A 147 -13.86 -34.22 6.03
N HIS A 148 -15.12 -34.63 6.19
CA HIS A 148 -15.44 -35.91 6.82
C HIS A 148 -15.01 -37.08 5.92
N THR A 149 -13.88 -37.72 6.24
CA THR A 149 -13.52 -39.00 5.64
C THR A 149 -14.27 -40.12 6.37
N LYS A 150 -15.24 -40.77 5.71
CA LYS A 150 -15.81 -42.03 6.22
C LYS A 150 -14.73 -43.11 6.11
N ALA A 151 -14.25 -43.61 7.25
CA ALA A 151 -13.47 -44.84 7.28
C ALA A 151 -14.35 -45.97 6.70
N ARG A 152 -13.91 -46.59 5.60
CA ARG A 152 -14.40 -47.90 5.19
C ARG A 152 -13.67 -48.94 6.04
N TYR A 153 -14.47 -49.85 6.59
CA TYR A 153 -14.11 -50.98 7.44
C TYR A 153 -12.89 -51.76 6.92
#